data_AF-A0A924UVA7-F1
#
_entry.id   AF-A0A924UVA7-F1
#
_cell.length_a   1.000
_cell.length_b   1.000
_cell.length_c   1.000
_cell.angle_alpha   90.00
_cell.angle_beta   90.00
_cell.angle_gamma   90.00
#
_symmetry.space_group_name_H-M   'P 1'
#
loop_
_entity.id
_entity.type
_entity.pdbx_description
1 polymer ?
#
loop_
_entity_poly.entity_id
_entity_poly.type
_entity_poly.pdbx_seq_one_letter_code
_entity_poly.pdbx_strand_id
1 'polypeptide(L)'
;MNKSIGIFSLICISFFNTSFGQTIITINDVGLDHSNTSMYAVSDYSDGFYVTLEDFINKKVTKRNPVERRAIVGFEKKIISKDVVVDHVFLYTVADQMKLTGVFAVSLEGNLYIQQKNFRKYAVKGDKNEEGNNPNSYHRVLQAGRFFYLEAELANSWSKGFAYGSGGAVGGAIGSSMNLLKGIVFDVVKKEFNVLKDCKDFNEFLTIYQAENLECKNKKIDIVTVRENINKIIK
;
A
#
# COMPACT_ATOMS: atom_id res chain seq x y z
N MET A 1 -12.84 -69.09 -12.52
CA MET A 1 -11.46 -68.81 -12.98
C MET A 1 -11.46 -67.51 -13.75
N ASN A 2 -10.84 -66.47 -13.19
CA ASN A 2 -10.17 -65.39 -13.94
C ASN A 2 -9.38 -64.54 -12.93
N LYS A 3 -8.06 -64.76 -12.92
CA LYS A 3 -7.05 -63.90 -12.29
C LYS A 3 -6.71 -62.76 -13.26
N SER A 4 -6.55 -61.54 -12.77
CA SER A 4 -5.59 -60.57 -13.31
C SER A 4 -5.48 -59.39 -12.35
N ILE A 5 -4.47 -59.38 -11.47
CA ILE A 5 -3.19 -58.65 -11.59
C ILE A 5 -3.36 -57.17 -11.24
N GLY A 6 -3.08 -56.88 -9.97
CA GLY A 6 -2.90 -55.52 -9.46
C GLY A 6 -1.57 -54.95 -9.92
N ILE A 7 -1.62 -53.75 -10.50
CA ILE A 7 -0.45 -52.96 -10.88
C ILE A 7 -0.06 -52.12 -9.65
N PHE A 8 0.96 -52.56 -8.93
CA PHE A 8 1.65 -51.74 -7.94
C PHE A 8 2.57 -50.76 -8.68
N SER A 9 2.19 -49.48 -8.70
CA SER A 9 3.05 -48.40 -9.19
C SER A 9 4.11 -48.10 -8.12
N LEU A 10 5.36 -48.47 -8.38
CA LEU A 10 6.51 -48.04 -7.59
C LEU A 10 6.78 -46.56 -7.87
N ILE A 11 6.57 -45.72 -6.86
CA ILE A 11 7.05 -44.33 -6.86
C ILE A 11 8.50 -44.36 -6.36
N CYS A 12 9.46 -44.23 -7.28
CA CYS A 12 10.86 -43.99 -6.96
C CYS A 12 11.03 -42.57 -6.41
N ILE A 13 11.21 -42.43 -5.10
CA ILE A 13 11.61 -41.18 -4.45
C ILE A 13 13.14 -41.08 -4.56
N SER A 14 13.62 -40.29 -5.53
CA SER A 14 15.03 -39.89 -5.59
C SER A 14 15.27 -38.77 -4.59
N PHE A 15 15.95 -39.08 -3.48
CA PHE A 15 16.46 -38.09 -2.53
C PHE A 15 17.68 -37.38 -3.15
N PHE A 16 17.51 -36.13 -3.59
CA PHE A 16 18.64 -35.23 -3.81
C PHE A 16 19.06 -34.66 -2.46
N ASN A 17 20.14 -35.20 -1.89
CA ASN A 17 20.84 -34.58 -0.77
C ASN A 17 21.62 -33.36 -1.29
N THR A 18 21.02 -32.18 -1.26
CA THR A 18 21.78 -30.93 -1.31
C THR A 18 21.99 -30.46 0.13
N SER A 19 23.18 -30.71 0.69
CA SER A 19 23.59 -30.09 1.94
C SER A 19 23.87 -28.60 1.69
N PHE A 20 22.89 -27.74 1.93
CA PHE A 20 23.16 -26.32 2.10
C PHE A 20 23.73 -26.12 3.51
N GLY A 21 25.03 -25.84 3.59
CA GLY A 21 25.65 -25.33 4.81
C GLY A 21 24.99 -24.01 5.18
N GLN A 22 24.24 -23.99 6.27
CA GLN A 22 23.74 -22.75 6.87
C GLN A 22 24.88 -22.12 7.68
N THR A 23 25.47 -21.06 7.13
CA THR A 23 26.24 -20.13 7.93
C THR A 23 25.25 -19.36 8.80
N ILE A 24 25.27 -19.62 10.11
CA ILE A 24 24.54 -18.83 11.10
C ILE A 24 25.20 -17.44 11.11
N ILE A 25 24.57 -16.47 10.46
CA ILE A 25 24.88 -15.06 10.67
C ILE A 25 24.09 -14.64 11.89
N THR A 26 24.78 -14.49 13.02
CA THR A 26 24.26 -13.83 14.22
C THR A 26 23.95 -12.39 13.85
N ILE A 27 22.67 -12.06 13.65
CA ILE A 27 22.23 -10.67 13.49
C ILE A 27 22.21 -10.04 14.89
N ASN A 28 23.37 -9.58 15.34
CA ASN A 28 23.44 -8.60 16.41
C ASN A 28 23.22 -7.22 15.77
N ASP A 29 22.27 -6.47 16.32
CA ASP A 29 21.99 -5.04 16.09
C ASP A 29 21.88 -4.59 14.63
N VAL A 30 20.64 -4.55 14.12
CA VAL A 30 20.27 -3.50 13.15
C VAL A 30 20.10 -2.20 13.93
N GLY A 31 21.22 -1.61 14.31
CA GLY A 31 21.27 -0.20 14.67
C GLY A 31 20.92 0.60 13.42
N LEU A 32 19.80 1.33 13.45
CA LEU A 32 19.48 2.35 12.46
C LEU A 32 20.56 3.42 12.53
N ASP A 33 21.51 3.39 11.59
CA ASP A 33 22.42 4.50 11.31
C ASP A 33 21.58 5.75 11.03
N HIS A 34 21.47 6.62 12.04
CA HIS A 34 20.72 7.86 12.02
C HIS A 34 21.48 8.99 11.29
N SER A 35 22.63 8.73 10.67
CA SER A 35 23.50 9.80 10.15
C SER A 35 23.09 10.41 8.80
N ASN A 36 22.05 9.92 8.11
CA ASN A 36 21.49 10.56 6.91
C ASN A 36 19.97 10.33 6.78
N THR A 37 19.18 10.81 7.73
CA THR A 37 17.72 10.80 7.58
C THR A 37 17.33 11.82 6.49
N SER A 38 17.05 11.33 5.28
CA SER A 38 16.56 12.19 4.19
C SER A 38 15.17 12.75 4.56
N MET A 39 15.04 14.07 4.49
CA MET A 39 13.76 14.78 4.61
C MET A 39 13.15 14.97 3.23
N TYR A 40 11.92 14.49 3.06
CA TYR A 40 11.14 14.65 1.84
C TYR A 40 10.07 15.71 2.04
N ALA A 41 9.92 16.58 1.04
CA ALA A 41 8.77 17.49 0.96
C ALA A 41 7.96 17.21 -0.30
N VAL A 42 6.64 17.43 -0.24
CA VAL A 42 5.77 17.37 -1.44
C VAL A 42 6.25 18.36 -2.51
N SER A 43 6.75 19.53 -2.09
CA SER A 43 7.32 20.56 -2.98
C SER A 43 8.56 20.11 -3.76
N ASP A 44 9.20 19.00 -3.36
CA ASP A 44 10.33 18.45 -4.10
C ASP A 44 9.90 17.79 -5.43
N TYR A 45 8.60 17.53 -5.60
CA TYR A 45 8.04 16.80 -6.72
C TYR A 45 7.34 17.78 -7.66
N SER A 46 8.05 18.20 -8.73
CA SER A 46 7.48 19.04 -9.79
C SER A 46 6.22 18.41 -10.42
N ASP A 47 5.28 19.25 -10.83
CA ASP A 47 4.04 18.83 -11.49
C ASP A 47 4.31 17.90 -12.69
N GLY A 48 3.67 16.74 -12.70
CA GLY A 48 3.80 15.75 -13.78
C GLY A 48 3.65 14.30 -13.33
N PHE A 49 4.07 13.39 -14.19
CA PHE A 49 3.92 11.94 -13.96
C PHE A 49 5.25 11.31 -13.55
N TYR A 50 5.22 10.58 -12.45
CA TYR A 50 6.27 9.68 -12.02
C TYR A 50 5.82 8.28 -12.40
N VAL A 51 6.26 7.82 -13.58
CA VAL A 51 5.70 6.62 -14.22
C VAL A 51 6.06 5.38 -13.42
N THR A 52 7.33 5.27 -13.01
CA THR A 52 7.83 4.16 -12.21
C THR A 52 8.16 4.59 -10.77
N LEU A 53 8.40 3.59 -9.90
CA LEU A 53 8.92 3.82 -8.56
C LEU A 53 10.30 4.49 -8.59
N GLU A 54 11.16 4.10 -9.53
CA GLU A 54 12.47 4.75 -9.69
C GLU A 54 12.35 6.19 -10.20
N ASP A 55 11.41 6.46 -11.10
CA ASP A 55 11.14 7.84 -11.51
C ASP A 55 10.71 8.70 -10.32
N PHE A 56 9.87 8.14 -9.43
CA PHE A 56 9.45 8.81 -8.20
C PHE A 56 10.64 9.09 -7.27
N ILE A 57 11.44 8.07 -6.94
CA ILE A 57 12.59 8.19 -6.04
C ILE A 57 13.63 9.18 -6.58
N ASN A 58 13.92 9.10 -7.88
CA ASN A 58 14.88 9.99 -8.53
C ASN A 58 14.28 11.35 -8.93
N LYS A 59 13.01 11.62 -8.57
CA LYS A 59 12.28 12.84 -8.92
C LYS A 59 12.28 13.13 -10.43
N LYS A 60 12.36 12.08 -11.26
CA LYS A 60 12.38 12.16 -12.71
C LYS A 60 10.95 12.27 -13.24
N VAL A 61 10.57 13.48 -13.62
CA VAL A 61 9.24 13.76 -14.14
C VAL A 61 9.14 13.43 -15.63
N THR A 62 8.06 12.76 -16.01
CA THR A 62 7.59 12.69 -17.40
C THR A 62 6.52 13.75 -17.61
N LYS A 63 6.67 14.54 -18.68
CA LYS A 63 5.75 15.63 -18.99
C LYS A 63 4.33 15.09 -19.19
N ARG A 64 3.36 15.79 -18.60
CA ARG A 64 1.97 15.35 -18.42
C ARG A 64 1.10 15.62 -19.65
N ASN A 65 0.26 14.65 -20.02
CA ASN A 65 -0.99 14.90 -20.75
C ASN A 65 -2.03 15.45 -19.76
N PRO A 66 -2.86 16.46 -20.13
CA PRO A 66 -3.88 16.99 -19.23
C PRO A 66 -4.74 15.86 -18.62
N VAL A 67 -4.96 15.93 -17.30
CA VAL A 67 -5.85 15.01 -16.59
C VAL A 67 -6.90 15.77 -15.79
N GLU A 68 -8.03 15.12 -15.56
CA GLU A 68 -9.07 15.60 -14.68
C GLU A 68 -9.23 14.66 -13.48
N ARG A 69 -9.68 15.24 -12.36
CA ARG A 69 -9.96 14.50 -11.12
C ARG A 69 -11.42 14.10 -11.12
N ARG A 70 -11.71 12.84 -10.79
CA ARG A 70 -13.06 12.30 -10.68
C ARG A 70 -13.25 11.59 -9.34
N ALA A 71 -14.46 11.67 -8.79
CA ALA A 71 -14.81 10.99 -7.54
C ALA A 71 -14.65 9.47 -7.64
N ILE A 72 -14.16 8.85 -6.57
CA ILE A 72 -14.05 7.38 -6.50
C ILE A 72 -15.37 6.70 -6.13
N VAL A 73 -16.30 7.44 -5.53
CA VAL A 73 -17.64 6.99 -5.13
C VAL A 73 -18.72 7.38 -6.16
N GLY A 74 -19.84 6.67 -6.14
CA GLY A 74 -20.98 6.91 -7.04
C GLY A 74 -20.79 6.32 -8.45
N PHE A 75 -21.88 6.11 -9.17
CA PHE A 75 -21.87 5.51 -10.52
C PHE A 75 -21.30 6.46 -11.58
N GLU A 76 -21.68 7.73 -11.56
CA GLU A 76 -21.33 8.72 -12.59
C GLU A 76 -19.89 9.26 -12.50
N LYS A 77 -19.15 8.95 -11.42
CA LYS A 77 -17.77 9.41 -11.18
C LYS A 77 -17.57 10.89 -11.53
N LYS A 78 -18.31 11.76 -10.84
CA LYS A 78 -18.37 13.21 -11.11
C LYS A 78 -16.97 13.85 -11.13
N ILE A 79 -16.79 14.81 -12.02
CA ILE A 79 -15.58 15.65 -12.09
C ILE A 79 -15.47 16.47 -10.80
N ILE A 80 -14.25 16.56 -10.27
CA ILE A 80 -13.89 17.32 -9.09
C ILE A 80 -13.16 18.58 -9.55
N SER A 81 -13.60 19.74 -9.06
CA SER A 81 -12.99 21.02 -9.39
C SER A 81 -11.58 21.17 -8.79
N LYS A 82 -10.77 22.00 -9.44
CA LYS A 82 -9.34 22.20 -9.12
C LYS A 82 -9.09 22.78 -7.73
N ASP A 83 -10.01 23.61 -7.26
CA ASP A 83 -10.00 24.28 -5.96
C ASP A 83 -10.38 23.35 -4.79
N VAL A 84 -10.97 22.18 -5.07
CA VAL A 84 -11.38 21.24 -4.03
C VAL A 84 -10.23 20.26 -3.75
N VAL A 85 -9.73 20.24 -2.52
CA VAL A 85 -8.75 19.23 -2.09
C VAL A 85 -9.49 17.94 -1.75
N VAL A 86 -9.08 16.84 -2.38
CA VAL A 86 -9.66 15.52 -2.15
C VAL A 86 -8.53 14.51 -2.02
N ASP A 87 -8.62 13.67 -1.00
CA ASP A 87 -7.58 12.70 -0.66
C ASP A 87 -7.58 11.50 -1.61
N HIS A 88 -8.75 11.06 -2.08
CA HIS A 88 -8.87 9.92 -2.98
C HIS A 88 -9.58 10.29 -4.28
N VAL A 89 -8.92 10.08 -5.41
CA VAL A 89 -9.46 10.44 -6.73
C VAL A 89 -9.20 9.34 -7.76
N PHE A 90 -10.03 9.26 -8.79
CA PHE A 90 -9.58 8.73 -10.06
C PHE A 90 -9.02 9.87 -10.91
N LEU A 91 -7.94 9.59 -11.64
CA LEU A 91 -7.41 10.50 -12.64
C LEU A 91 -7.79 9.98 -14.02
N TYR A 92 -8.27 10.87 -14.88
CA TYR A 92 -8.66 10.56 -16.26
C TYR A 92 -7.89 11.44 -17.22
N THR A 93 -7.33 10.87 -18.28
CA THR A 93 -6.69 11.62 -19.36
C THR A 93 -7.75 12.35 -20.17
N VAL A 94 -7.56 13.66 -20.38
CA VAL A 94 -8.57 14.50 -21.06
C VAL A 94 -8.70 14.11 -22.53
N ALA A 95 -7.60 13.73 -23.17
CA ALA A 95 -7.55 13.44 -24.61
C ALA A 95 -8.43 12.27 -25.04
N ASP A 96 -8.44 11.18 -24.25
CA ASP A 96 -9.11 9.92 -24.58
C ASP A 96 -10.19 9.53 -23.54
N GLN A 97 -10.39 10.35 -22.50
CA GLN A 97 -11.33 10.11 -21.42
C GLN A 97 -11.12 8.76 -20.72
N MET A 98 -9.87 8.26 -20.73
CA MET A 98 -9.53 6.99 -20.10
C MET A 98 -9.01 7.20 -18.68
N LYS A 99 -9.29 6.23 -17.81
CA LYS A 99 -8.72 6.22 -16.47
C LYS A 99 -7.21 6.02 -16.57
N LEU A 100 -6.44 6.90 -15.93
CA LEU A 100 -4.99 6.81 -15.89
C LEU A 100 -4.57 5.59 -15.06
N THR A 101 -4.15 4.54 -15.74
CA THR A 101 -3.61 3.34 -15.12
C THR A 101 -2.15 3.17 -15.53
N GLY A 102 -1.25 2.83 -14.60
CA GLY A 102 0.14 2.55 -14.96
C GLY A 102 1.16 3.59 -14.51
N VAL A 103 0.71 4.74 -14.01
CA VAL A 103 1.60 5.77 -13.43
C VAL A 103 1.72 5.53 -11.92
N PHE A 104 2.96 5.50 -11.41
CA PHE A 104 3.20 5.26 -9.99
C PHE A 104 2.64 6.38 -9.12
N ALA A 105 3.00 7.62 -9.44
CA ALA A 105 2.54 8.81 -8.75
C ALA A 105 2.35 10.00 -9.69
N VAL A 106 1.51 10.94 -9.29
CA VAL A 106 1.21 12.16 -10.03
C VAL A 106 1.35 13.33 -9.08
N SER A 107 2.21 14.30 -9.42
CA SER A 107 2.18 15.63 -8.80
C SER A 107 1.28 16.54 -9.63
N LEU A 108 0.28 17.11 -9.00
CA LEU A 108 -0.77 17.89 -9.64
C LEU A 108 -1.20 19.03 -8.74
N GLU A 109 -1.02 20.27 -9.20
CA GLU A 109 -1.57 21.45 -8.52
C GLU A 109 -1.07 21.52 -7.06
N GLY A 110 0.21 21.25 -6.83
CA GLY A 110 0.84 21.24 -5.51
C GLY A 110 0.48 20.04 -4.61
N ASN A 111 -0.26 19.07 -5.13
CA ASN A 111 -0.61 17.84 -4.41
C ASN A 111 0.09 16.64 -5.03
N LEU A 112 0.65 15.77 -4.19
CA LEU A 112 1.27 14.53 -4.61
C LEU A 112 0.32 13.36 -4.37
N TYR A 113 0.08 12.56 -5.40
CA TYR A 113 -0.81 11.42 -5.34
C TYR A 113 -0.10 10.12 -5.75
N ILE A 114 -0.33 9.03 -5.02
CA ILE A 114 0.23 7.70 -5.30
C ILE A 114 -0.88 6.73 -5.68
N GLN A 115 -0.68 5.91 -6.72
CA GLN A 115 -1.69 4.95 -7.17
C GLN A 115 -1.83 3.77 -6.19
N GLN A 116 -3.08 3.46 -5.79
CA GLN A 116 -3.40 2.49 -4.74
C GLN A 116 -2.83 1.09 -5.00
N LYS A 117 -2.82 0.62 -6.25
CA LYS A 117 -2.27 -0.70 -6.62
C LYS A 117 -0.80 -0.89 -6.17
N ASN A 118 -0.05 0.21 -6.04
CA ASN A 118 1.35 0.16 -5.63
C ASN A 118 1.51 -0.16 -4.15
N PHE A 119 0.50 0.11 -3.32
CA PHE A 119 0.52 -0.20 -1.89
C PHE A 119 0.77 -1.69 -1.67
N ARG A 120 0.01 -2.54 -2.36
CA ARG A 120 0.20 -3.99 -2.32
C ARG A 120 1.47 -4.44 -3.04
N LYS A 121 1.79 -3.83 -4.19
CA LYS A 121 2.94 -4.24 -5.02
C LYS A 121 4.27 -4.13 -4.28
N TYR A 122 4.45 -3.03 -3.53
CA TYR A 122 5.65 -2.77 -2.77
C TYR A 122 5.40 -2.82 -1.25
N ALA A 123 4.35 -3.51 -0.80
CA ALA A 123 4.11 -3.71 0.62
C ALA A 123 5.17 -4.62 1.25
N VAL A 124 5.49 -4.36 2.51
CA VAL A 124 6.18 -5.35 3.36
C VAL A 124 5.39 -6.65 3.41
N LYS A 125 6.09 -7.77 3.62
CA LYS A 125 5.52 -9.13 3.48
C LYS A 125 4.20 -9.31 4.25
N GLY A 126 4.07 -8.74 5.44
CA GLY A 126 2.87 -8.82 6.28
C GLY A 126 1.64 -8.08 5.74
N ASP A 127 1.85 -7.13 4.82
CA ASP A 127 0.82 -6.19 4.35
C ASP A 127 0.41 -6.43 2.90
N LYS A 128 1.04 -7.39 2.21
CA LYS A 128 0.72 -7.77 0.82
C LYS A 128 -0.71 -8.29 0.60
N ASN A 129 -1.45 -8.54 1.68
CA ASN A 129 -2.85 -8.93 1.63
C ASN A 129 -3.80 -7.76 1.91
N GLU A 130 -3.31 -6.54 2.16
CA GLU A 130 -4.18 -5.38 2.32
C GLU A 130 -4.57 -4.80 0.96
N GLU A 131 -5.87 -4.75 0.69
CA GLU A 131 -6.41 -4.24 -0.57
C GLU A 131 -7.70 -3.45 -0.36
N GLY A 132 -7.90 -2.42 -1.19
CA GLY A 132 -9.15 -1.66 -1.26
C GLY A 132 -9.94 -2.02 -2.51
N ASN A 133 -11.11 -1.40 -2.67
CA ASN A 133 -12.00 -1.72 -3.79
C ASN A 133 -11.55 -1.08 -5.13
N ASN A 134 -10.66 -0.09 -5.08
CA ASN A 134 -10.32 0.75 -6.23
C ASN A 134 -8.80 0.77 -6.49
N PRO A 135 -8.16 -0.31 -6.97
CA PRO A 135 -6.70 -0.34 -7.16
C PRO A 135 -6.15 0.75 -8.10
N ASN A 136 -7.00 1.30 -8.98
CA ASN A 136 -6.62 2.37 -9.90
C ASN A 136 -6.90 3.79 -9.37
N SER A 137 -7.37 3.96 -8.12
CA SER A 137 -7.44 5.29 -7.50
C SER A 137 -6.06 5.79 -7.12
N TYR A 138 -5.98 7.10 -6.94
CA TYR A 138 -4.82 7.85 -6.53
C TYR A 138 -5.11 8.47 -5.17
N HIS A 139 -4.17 8.31 -4.25
CA HIS A 139 -4.28 8.71 -2.84
C HIS A 139 -3.29 9.82 -2.56
N ARG A 140 -3.76 10.89 -1.96
CA ARG A 140 -2.97 12.08 -1.67
C ARG A 140 -2.00 11.78 -0.53
N VAL A 141 -0.76 12.25 -0.69
CA VAL A 141 0.20 12.37 0.38
C VAL A 141 -0.28 13.48 1.31
N LEU A 142 -0.64 13.10 2.54
CA LEU A 142 -1.15 14.03 3.55
C LEU A 142 -0.01 14.74 4.27
N GLN A 143 1.10 14.02 4.48
CA GLN A 143 2.29 14.54 5.15
C GLN A 143 3.56 13.93 4.54
N ALA A 144 4.65 14.69 4.55
CA ALA A 144 5.94 14.28 4.06
C ALA A 144 7.04 14.74 5.02
N GLY A 145 8.05 13.90 5.21
CA GLY A 145 9.23 14.19 6.01
C GLY A 145 10.19 13.01 5.94
N ARG A 146 10.40 12.24 7.02
CA ARG A 146 11.27 11.03 7.01
C ARG A 146 10.72 9.97 6.05
N PHE A 147 9.41 9.99 5.85
CA PHE A 147 8.63 9.10 4.99
C PHE A 147 7.42 9.88 4.45
N PHE A 148 6.65 9.27 3.53
CA PHE A 148 5.36 9.81 3.12
C PHE A 148 4.23 9.12 3.87
N TYR A 149 3.29 9.91 4.38
CA TYR A 149 2.07 9.41 5.00
C TYR A 149 0.86 9.65 4.08
N LEU A 150 0.10 8.58 3.85
CA LEU A 150 -1.12 8.55 3.06
C LEU A 150 -2.18 7.77 3.82
N GLU A 151 -3.42 7.80 3.32
CA GLU A 151 -4.51 7.01 3.87
C GLU A 151 -5.25 6.28 2.76
N ALA A 152 -5.83 5.13 3.08
CA ALA A 152 -6.72 4.42 2.17
C ALA A 152 -7.70 3.52 2.91
N GLU A 153 -8.85 3.27 2.28
CA GLU A 153 -9.80 2.26 2.72
C GLU A 153 -9.33 0.88 2.26
N LEU A 154 -8.83 0.07 3.19
CA LEU A 154 -8.26 -1.26 2.91
C LEU A 154 -8.85 -2.32 3.85
N ALA A 155 -8.86 -3.55 3.38
CA ALA A 155 -9.08 -4.73 4.21
C ALA A 155 -8.25 -5.91 3.73
N ASN A 156 -8.17 -6.93 4.56
CA ASN A 156 -7.48 -8.16 4.22
C ASN A 156 -8.18 -8.90 3.06
N SER A 157 -7.44 -9.15 1.99
CA SER A 157 -7.89 -9.77 0.74
C SER A 157 -8.48 -11.16 0.97
N TRP A 158 -7.95 -11.94 1.92
CA TRP A 158 -8.49 -13.27 2.23
C TRP A 158 -9.85 -13.16 2.93
N SER A 159 -9.97 -12.22 3.88
CA SER A 159 -11.24 -11.96 4.55
C SER A 159 -12.30 -11.46 3.56
N LYS A 160 -11.92 -10.59 2.62
CA LYS A 160 -12.79 -10.15 1.52
C LYS A 160 -13.17 -11.30 0.60
N GLY A 161 -12.21 -12.13 0.18
CA GLY A 161 -12.44 -13.29 -0.66
C GLY A 161 -13.42 -14.29 -0.02
N PHE A 162 -13.26 -14.54 1.28
CA PHE A 162 -14.22 -15.35 2.05
C PHE A 162 -15.62 -14.73 2.08
N ALA A 163 -15.71 -13.42 2.34
CA ALA A 163 -16.99 -12.71 2.34
C ALA A 163 -17.68 -12.78 0.97
N TYR A 164 -16.95 -12.52 -0.13
CA TYR A 164 -17.46 -12.68 -1.50
C TYR A 164 -17.90 -14.12 -1.79
N GLY A 165 -17.18 -15.11 -1.26
CA GLY A 165 -17.51 -16.53 -1.39
C GLY A 165 -18.71 -17.00 -0.58
N SER A 166 -19.21 -16.20 0.36
CA SER A 166 -20.36 -16.58 1.21
C SER A 166 -21.72 -16.52 0.50
N GLY A 167 -21.77 -16.07 -0.76
CA GLY A 167 -22.90 -16.27 -1.68
C GLY A 167 -23.55 -14.98 -2.18
N GLY A 168 -23.63 -14.86 -3.51
CA GLY A 168 -24.47 -13.89 -4.24
C GLY A 168 -24.24 -12.41 -3.89
N ALA A 169 -25.29 -11.60 -4.06
CA ALA A 169 -25.23 -10.17 -3.79
C ALA A 169 -24.92 -9.83 -2.33
N VAL A 170 -25.30 -10.69 -1.38
CA VAL A 170 -25.04 -10.51 0.06
C VAL A 170 -23.54 -10.61 0.35
N GLY A 171 -22.87 -11.67 -0.15
CA GLY A 171 -21.41 -11.79 -0.05
C GLY A 171 -20.68 -10.61 -0.72
N GLY A 172 -21.21 -10.14 -1.85
CA GLY A 172 -20.77 -8.91 -2.53
C GLY A 172 -20.80 -7.65 -1.65
N ALA A 173 -21.92 -7.42 -0.97
CA ALA A 173 -22.11 -6.28 -0.08
C ALA A 173 -21.21 -6.36 1.17
N ILE A 174 -21.06 -7.56 1.75
CA ILE A 174 -20.19 -7.76 2.91
C ILE A 174 -18.74 -7.52 2.51
N GLY A 175 -18.24 -8.20 1.46
CA GLY A 175 -16.84 -8.04 1.03
C GLY A 175 -16.46 -6.61 0.66
N SER A 176 -17.39 -5.83 0.10
CA SER A 176 -17.14 -4.42 -0.25
C SER A 176 -17.16 -3.46 0.95
N SER A 177 -17.89 -3.78 2.03
CA SER A 177 -18.04 -2.95 3.24
C SER A 177 -17.00 -3.22 4.34
N MET A 178 -16.12 -4.20 4.14
CA MET A 178 -15.07 -4.55 5.10
C MET A 178 -13.90 -3.58 5.14
N ASN A 179 -13.73 -2.73 4.11
CA ASN A 179 -12.63 -1.79 4.08
C ASN A 179 -12.75 -0.77 5.21
N LEU A 180 -11.66 -0.56 5.93
CA LEU A 180 -11.54 0.47 6.94
C LEU A 180 -10.46 1.45 6.53
N LEU A 181 -10.63 2.72 6.89
CA LEU A 181 -9.60 3.74 6.67
C LEU A 181 -8.38 3.41 7.52
N LYS A 182 -7.24 3.22 6.86
CA LYS A 182 -5.95 2.89 7.49
C LYS A 182 -4.89 3.90 7.06
N GLY A 183 -3.95 4.16 7.97
CA GLY A 183 -2.73 4.88 7.66
C GLY A 183 -1.78 4.04 6.83
N ILE A 184 -1.09 4.66 5.89
CA ILE A 184 -0.09 4.04 5.03
C ILE A 184 1.17 4.89 5.09
N VAL A 185 2.30 4.23 5.33
CA VAL A 185 3.61 4.85 5.30
C VAL A 185 4.38 4.33 4.10
N PHE A 186 4.93 5.23 3.30
CA PHE A 186 5.88 4.89 2.25
C PHE A 186 7.29 5.32 2.68
N ASP A 187 8.13 4.33 2.95
CA ASP A 187 9.56 4.53 3.24
C ASP A 187 10.32 4.56 1.91
N VAL A 188 10.78 5.75 1.53
CA VAL A 188 11.47 5.98 0.25
C VAL A 188 12.81 5.25 0.19
N VAL A 189 13.51 5.11 1.32
CA VAL A 189 14.82 4.46 1.39
C VAL A 189 14.67 2.96 1.22
N LYS A 190 13.70 2.36 1.91
CA LYS A 190 13.39 0.92 1.79
C LYS A 190 12.62 0.58 0.52
N LYS A 191 12.01 1.59 -0.13
CA LYS A 191 11.14 1.44 -1.31
C LYS A 191 9.91 0.59 -1.02
N GLU A 192 9.37 0.69 0.19
CA GLU A 192 8.31 -0.18 0.71
C GLU A 192 7.14 0.60 1.32
N PHE A 193 5.94 0.03 1.21
CA PHE A 193 4.75 0.50 1.92
C PHE A 193 4.49 -0.35 3.17
N ASN A 194 4.17 0.33 4.27
CA ASN A 194 3.66 -0.27 5.50
C ASN A 194 2.22 0.19 5.71
N VAL A 195 1.33 -0.75 6.02
CA VAL A 195 -0.06 -0.46 6.38
C VAL A 195 -0.19 -0.54 7.89
N LEU A 196 -0.65 0.54 8.50
CA LEU A 196 -0.89 0.62 9.94
C LEU A 196 -2.26 0.00 10.22
N LYS A 197 -2.33 -1.34 10.23
CA LYS A 197 -3.60 -2.09 10.22
C LYS A 197 -4.28 -2.08 11.59
N ASP A 198 -3.49 -2.18 12.65
CA ASP A 198 -3.96 -2.21 14.02
C ASP A 198 -2.96 -1.55 14.98
N CYS A 199 -3.32 -1.55 16.26
CA CYS A 199 -2.48 -0.95 17.29
C CYS A 199 -1.09 -1.59 17.40
N LYS A 200 -1.00 -2.91 17.23
CA LYS A 200 0.26 -3.62 17.36
C LYS A 200 1.20 -3.18 16.25
N ASP A 201 0.73 -3.20 15.00
CA ASP A 201 1.55 -2.74 13.87
C ASP A 201 1.95 -1.27 14.03
N PHE A 202 1.06 -0.43 14.57
CA PHE A 202 1.39 0.98 14.80
C PHE A 202 2.43 1.18 15.89
N ASN A 203 2.33 0.47 17.02
CA ASN A 203 3.34 0.54 18.09
C ASN A 203 4.70 0.00 17.64
N GLU A 204 4.71 -1.08 16.82
CA GLU A 204 5.94 -1.55 16.18
C GLU A 204 6.54 -0.45 15.29
N PHE A 205 5.71 0.26 14.53
CA PHE A 205 6.15 1.41 13.73
C PHE A 205 6.69 2.55 14.60
N LEU A 206 6.01 2.95 15.68
CA LEU A 206 6.45 4.02 16.60
C LEU A 206 7.80 3.69 17.26
N THR A 207 8.02 2.42 17.60
CA THR A 207 9.27 1.95 18.22
C THR A 207 10.48 2.19 17.29
N ILE A 208 10.31 2.03 15.97
CA ILE A 208 11.36 2.31 14.98
C ILE A 208 11.84 3.76 15.06
N TYR A 209 10.94 4.67 15.44
CA TYR A 209 11.20 6.11 15.58
C TYR A 209 11.41 6.54 17.04
N GLN A 210 11.63 5.59 17.95
CA GLN A 210 11.84 5.86 19.39
C GLN A 210 10.70 6.66 20.04
N ALA A 211 9.48 6.54 19.50
CA ALA A 211 8.30 7.17 20.06
C ALA A 211 7.61 6.26 21.10
N GLU A 212 6.88 6.88 22.01
CA GLU A 212 6.11 6.18 23.03
C GLU A 212 5.02 5.32 22.39
N ASN A 213 4.91 4.08 22.86
CA ASN A 213 3.83 3.17 22.46
C ASN A 213 2.49 3.67 22.99
N LEU A 214 1.45 3.44 22.22
CA LEU A 214 0.09 3.78 22.60
C LEU A 214 -0.60 2.60 23.30
N GLU A 215 -1.37 2.92 24.34
CA GLU A 215 -2.31 1.97 24.92
C GLU A 215 -3.61 1.96 24.10
N CYS A 216 -3.84 0.88 23.35
CA CYS A 216 -5.06 0.77 22.54
C CYS A 216 -6.12 -0.11 23.20
N LYS A 217 -7.34 0.43 23.31
CA LYS A 217 -8.51 -0.34 23.72
C LYS A 217 -8.95 -1.25 22.58
N ASN A 218 -9.18 -2.54 22.88
CA ASN A 218 -9.69 -3.53 21.94
C ASN A 218 -8.85 -3.75 20.66
N LYS A 219 -7.53 -3.54 20.71
CA LYS A 219 -6.58 -3.70 19.58
C LYS A 219 -6.84 -2.80 18.37
N LYS A 220 -7.86 -1.94 18.41
CA LYS A 220 -8.19 -0.99 17.35
C LYS A 220 -7.47 0.32 17.64
N ILE A 221 -7.06 0.99 16.58
CA ILE A 221 -6.56 2.35 16.62
C ILE A 221 -7.41 3.20 15.68
N ASP A 222 -7.79 4.40 16.14
CA ASP A 222 -8.52 5.34 15.30
C ASP A 222 -7.54 6.17 14.45
N ILE A 223 -7.99 6.62 13.29
CA ILE A 223 -7.15 7.34 12.33
C ILE A 223 -6.69 8.71 12.84
N VAL A 224 -7.42 9.34 13.76
CA VAL A 224 -7.06 10.64 14.33
C VAL A 224 -5.83 10.47 15.21
N THR A 225 -5.84 9.47 16.09
CA THR A 225 -4.68 9.09 16.91
C THR A 225 -3.46 8.73 16.05
N VAL A 226 -3.66 8.02 14.92
CA VAL A 226 -2.56 7.75 13.97
C VAL A 226 -1.97 9.06 13.45
N ARG A 227 -2.80 9.96 12.89
CA ARG A 227 -2.34 11.25 12.35
C ARG A 227 -1.59 12.09 13.36
N GLU A 228 -2.09 12.16 14.59
CA GLU A 228 -1.45 12.92 15.68
C GLU A 228 -0.06 12.40 16.01
N ASN A 229 0.12 11.08 16.06
CA ASN A 229 1.41 10.50 16.39
C ASN A 229 2.35 10.50 15.18
N ILE A 230 1.85 10.31 13.96
CA ILE A 230 2.64 10.51 12.73
C ILE A 230 3.20 11.93 12.66
N ASN A 231 2.40 12.96 12.97
CA ASN A 231 2.86 14.35 13.00
C ASN A 231 4.08 14.57 13.91
N LYS A 232 4.21 13.79 14.99
CA LYS A 232 5.33 13.89 15.94
C LYS A 232 6.62 13.27 15.42
N ILE A 233 6.51 12.20 14.62
CA ILE A 233 7.67 11.38 14.19
C ILE A 233 8.06 11.57 12.73
N ILE A 234 7.22 12.22 11.93
CA ILE A 234 7.47 12.39 10.50
C ILE A 234 8.54 13.44 10.22
N LYS A 235 8.85 14.33 11.17
CA LYS A 235 9.85 15.40 11.01
C LYS A 235 11.24 14.97 11.45
#